data_AF-A0A2W5KB80-F1
#
_entry.id   AF-A0A2W5KB80-F1
#
_cell.length_a   1.000
_cell.length_b   1.000
_cell.length_c   1.000
_cell.angle_alpha   90.00
_cell.angle_beta   90.00
_cell.angle_gamma   90.00
#
_symmetry.space_group_name_H-M   'P 1'
#
loop_
_entity.id
_entity.type
_entity.pdbx_description
1 polymer ?
#
loop_
_entity_poly.entity_id
_entity_poly.type
_entity_poly.pdbx_seq_one_letter_code
_entity_poly.pdbx_strand_id
1 'polypeptide(L)'
;MSRKWTADEVETLIRLWAAGETIEAIAEEIGRTPHGVSSAASDRGLPHRPRRGTPRSLWTEADEARALALRAEGWSYARIGAALGRGETGVADRIARLTAPRAPKVVPPPAGKKRMCLMCGKGMWSSHPGQRICLPCKDTDDWRAA
;
A
#
# COMPACT_ATOMS: atom_id res chain seq x y z
N MET A 1 -6.83 -26.31 -12.83
CA MET A 1 -7.64 -25.30 -13.55
C MET A 1 -8.73 -24.81 -12.61
N SER A 2 -8.95 -23.50 -12.48
CA SER A 2 -10.02 -22.96 -11.61
C SER A 2 -11.40 -23.20 -12.24
N ARG A 3 -12.39 -23.61 -11.43
CA ARG A 3 -13.80 -23.75 -11.84
C ARG A 3 -14.30 -22.38 -12.33
N LYS A 4 -14.85 -22.32 -13.55
CA LYS A 4 -15.43 -21.08 -14.11
C LYS A 4 -16.61 -20.59 -13.25
N TRP A 5 -16.81 -19.28 -13.18
CA TRP A 5 -17.97 -18.69 -12.50
C TRP A 5 -19.22 -18.88 -13.34
N THR A 6 -20.30 -19.39 -12.75
CA THR A 6 -21.61 -19.49 -13.43
C THR A 6 -22.40 -18.19 -13.29
N ALA A 7 -23.47 -18.02 -14.08
CA ALA A 7 -24.34 -16.86 -13.99
C ALA A 7 -24.98 -16.74 -12.59
N ASP A 8 -25.49 -17.84 -12.05
CA ASP A 8 -26.14 -17.90 -10.73
C ASP A 8 -25.17 -17.58 -9.58
N GLU A 9 -23.91 -18.05 -9.68
CA GLU A 9 -22.86 -17.73 -8.71
C GLU A 9 -22.55 -16.22 -8.73
N VAL A 10 -22.56 -15.60 -9.93
CA VAL A 10 -22.33 -14.15 -10.09
C VAL A 10 -23.50 -13.34 -9.57
N GLU A 11 -24.73 -13.75 -9.85
CA GLU A 11 -25.93 -13.08 -9.34
C GLU A 11 -25.97 -13.14 -7.80
N THR A 12 -25.70 -14.31 -7.22
CA THR A 12 -25.63 -14.50 -5.78
C THR A 12 -24.53 -13.64 -5.16
N LEU A 13 -23.34 -13.58 -5.79
CA LEU A 13 -22.25 -12.70 -5.37
C LEU A 13 -22.70 -11.24 -5.33
N ILE A 14 -23.28 -10.72 -6.41
CA ILE A 14 -23.69 -9.31 -6.51
C ILE A 14 -24.77 -8.99 -5.48
N ARG A 15 -25.78 -9.86 -5.35
CA ARG A 15 -26.89 -9.70 -4.40
C ARG A 15 -26.39 -9.63 -2.96
N LEU A 16 -25.60 -10.61 -2.53
CA LEU A 16 -25.07 -10.66 -1.17
C LEU A 16 -24.01 -9.57 -0.93
N TRP A 17 -23.29 -9.16 -1.98
CA TRP A 17 -22.36 -8.03 -1.89
C TRP A 17 -23.06 -6.71 -1.63
N ALA A 18 -24.15 -6.44 -2.35
CA ALA A 18 -24.99 -5.26 -2.14
C ALA A 18 -25.67 -5.28 -0.75
N ALA A 19 -26.01 -6.46 -0.23
CA ALA A 19 -26.56 -6.64 1.12
C ALA A 19 -25.52 -6.44 2.24
N GLY A 20 -24.22 -6.28 1.91
CA GLY A 20 -23.16 -6.07 2.90
C GLY A 20 -22.68 -7.35 3.61
N GLU A 21 -23.12 -8.53 3.17
CA GLU A 21 -22.76 -9.82 3.78
C GLU A 21 -21.26 -10.06 3.81
N THR A 22 -20.75 -10.76 4.81
CA THR A 22 -19.29 -10.99 4.92
C THR A 22 -18.76 -11.83 3.76
N ILE A 23 -17.48 -11.67 3.40
CA ILE A 23 -16.86 -12.48 2.33
C ILE A 23 -16.92 -13.98 2.67
N GLU A 24 -16.83 -14.32 3.95
CA GLU A 24 -16.94 -15.69 4.46
C GLU A 24 -18.34 -16.24 4.25
N ALA A 25 -19.39 -15.48 4.60
CA ALA A 25 -20.77 -15.89 4.38
C ALA A 25 -21.10 -16.07 2.89
N ILE A 26 -20.59 -15.17 2.04
CA ILE A 26 -20.75 -15.29 0.59
C ILE A 26 -20.00 -16.51 0.04
N ALA A 27 -18.82 -16.79 0.57
CA ALA A 27 -18.02 -17.94 0.19
C ALA A 27 -18.73 -19.26 0.55
N GLU A 28 -19.34 -19.32 1.74
CA GLU A 28 -20.14 -20.45 2.20
C GLU A 28 -21.37 -20.66 1.30
N GLU A 29 -22.14 -19.60 1.01
CA GLU A 29 -23.33 -19.68 0.15
C GLU A 29 -23.00 -20.18 -1.27
N ILE A 30 -21.95 -19.65 -1.87
CA ILE A 30 -21.58 -19.97 -3.26
C ILE A 30 -20.75 -21.27 -3.34
N GLY A 31 -20.30 -21.81 -2.19
CA GLY A 31 -19.42 -22.98 -2.14
C GLY A 31 -18.03 -22.71 -2.74
N ARG A 32 -17.51 -21.49 -2.54
CA ARG A 32 -16.21 -21.02 -3.04
C ARG A 32 -15.29 -20.64 -1.88
N THR A 33 -14.03 -20.33 -2.16
CA THR A 33 -13.12 -19.82 -1.13
C THR A 33 -13.32 -18.32 -0.92
N PRO A 34 -13.07 -17.79 0.29
CA PRO A 34 -13.10 -16.34 0.55
C PRO A 34 -12.21 -15.53 -0.40
N HIS A 35 -11.02 -16.06 -0.71
CA HIS A 35 -10.12 -15.43 -1.67
C HIS A 35 -10.72 -15.40 -3.09
N GLY A 36 -11.35 -16.49 -3.54
CA GLY A 36 -12.02 -16.55 -4.84
C GLY A 36 -13.16 -15.54 -4.97
N VAL A 37 -13.96 -15.38 -3.92
CA VAL A 37 -15.02 -14.35 -3.83
C VAL A 37 -14.44 -12.94 -3.92
N SER A 38 -13.37 -12.65 -3.17
CA SER A 38 -12.70 -11.33 -3.19
C SER A 38 -12.15 -10.99 -4.58
N SER A 39 -11.49 -11.94 -5.25
CA SER A 39 -10.97 -11.74 -6.60
C SER A 39 -12.10 -11.55 -7.60
N ALA A 40 -13.14 -12.38 -7.55
CA ALA A 40 -14.27 -12.27 -8.47
C ALA A 40 -15.06 -10.96 -8.35
N ALA A 41 -15.17 -10.43 -7.13
CA ALA A 41 -15.76 -9.12 -6.88
C ALA A 41 -14.89 -7.99 -7.47
N SER A 42 -13.57 -8.09 -7.31
CA SER A 42 -12.61 -7.11 -7.86
C SER A 42 -12.60 -7.12 -9.38
N ASP A 43 -12.59 -8.31 -9.99
CA ASP A 43 -12.64 -8.50 -11.45
C ASP A 43 -13.91 -7.91 -12.08
N ARG A 44 -14.98 -7.77 -11.30
CA ARG A 44 -16.28 -7.21 -11.70
C ARG A 44 -16.45 -5.75 -11.30
N GLY A 45 -15.42 -5.11 -10.74
CA GLY A 45 -15.47 -3.71 -10.33
C GLY A 45 -16.43 -3.42 -9.18
N LEU A 46 -16.80 -4.41 -8.37
CA LEU A 46 -17.62 -4.18 -7.19
C LEU A 46 -16.85 -3.29 -6.19
N PRO A 47 -17.55 -2.37 -5.50
CA PRO A 47 -16.89 -1.41 -4.62
C PRO A 47 -16.13 -2.12 -3.51
N HIS A 48 -14.93 -1.63 -3.22
CA HIS A 48 -14.12 -2.16 -2.12
C HIS A 48 -14.90 -2.05 -0.82
N ARG A 49 -15.02 -3.18 -0.12
CA ARG A 49 -15.58 -3.20 1.23
C ARG A 49 -14.67 -2.44 2.18
N PRO A 50 -15.25 -1.69 3.14
CA PRO A 50 -14.45 -1.17 4.24
C PRO A 50 -13.76 -2.34 4.93
N ARG A 51 -12.45 -2.22 5.17
CA ARG A 51 -11.72 -3.24 5.91
C ARG A 51 -12.39 -3.44 7.26
N ARG A 52 -12.62 -4.69 7.66
CA ARG A 52 -13.20 -5.05 8.96
C ARG A 52 -12.42 -4.27 10.05
N GLY A 53 -13.03 -3.25 10.65
CA GLY A 53 -12.41 -2.40 11.67
C GLY A 53 -12.28 -0.88 11.42
N THR A 54 -12.75 -0.31 10.31
CA THR A 54 -12.63 1.15 10.07
C THR A 54 -13.91 1.92 10.40
N PRO A 55 -14.16 2.20 11.70
CA PRO A 55 -14.18 3.59 12.18
C PRO A 55 -13.08 3.93 13.20
N ARG A 56 -12.42 2.91 13.80
CA ARG A 56 -11.32 3.06 14.78
C ARG A 56 -9.99 3.51 14.16
N SER A 57 -9.99 3.89 12.88
CA SER A 57 -8.79 4.21 12.10
C SER A 57 -8.59 5.71 11.88
N LEU A 58 -9.60 6.54 12.12
CA LEU A 58 -9.46 7.98 11.96
C LEU A 58 -9.10 8.54 13.33
N TRP A 59 -7.87 9.00 13.48
CA TRP A 59 -7.51 9.87 14.60
C TRP A 59 -8.23 11.19 14.38
N THR A 60 -9.04 11.60 15.35
CA THR A 60 -9.66 12.92 15.35
C THR A 60 -8.71 13.93 16.00
N GLU A 61 -8.88 15.21 15.71
CA GLU A 61 -8.12 16.27 16.39
C GLU A 61 -8.29 16.20 17.92
N ALA A 62 -9.48 15.82 18.39
CA ALA A 62 -9.77 15.61 19.80
C ALA A 62 -9.00 14.43 20.39
N ASP A 63 -8.92 13.29 19.67
CA ASP A 63 -8.12 12.14 20.11
C ASP A 63 -6.63 12.49 20.20
N GLU A 64 -6.12 13.29 19.26
CA GLU A 64 -4.73 13.73 19.22
C GLU A 64 -4.39 14.68 20.35
N ALA A 65 -5.22 15.70 20.54
CA ALA A 65 -5.08 16.64 21.65
C ALA A 65 -5.08 15.90 22.99
N ARG A 66 -6.02 14.96 23.17
CA ARG A 66 -6.11 14.15 24.39
C ARG A 66 -4.92 13.21 24.56
N ALA A 67 -4.43 12.57 23.50
CA ALA A 67 -3.24 11.73 23.55
C ALA A 67 -1.98 12.53 23.92
N LEU A 68 -1.81 13.72 23.36
CA LEU A 68 -0.69 14.62 23.67
C LEU A 68 -0.76 15.12 25.12
N ALA A 69 -1.94 15.53 25.59
CA ALA A 69 -2.13 15.99 26.97
C ALA A 69 -1.79 14.87 27.98
N LEU A 70 -2.37 13.69 27.83
CA LEU A 70 -2.08 12.54 28.71
C LEU A 70 -0.60 12.13 28.65
N ARG A 71 0.04 12.27 27.48
CA ARG A 71 1.46 12.00 27.36
C ARG A 71 2.32 13.04 28.09
N ALA A 72 1.95 14.31 28.02
CA ALA A 72 2.61 15.39 28.76
C ALA A 72 2.46 15.22 30.28
N GLU A 73 1.34 14.66 30.74
CA GLU A 73 1.12 14.24 32.13
C GLU A 73 1.95 13.01 32.56
N GLY A 74 2.73 12.41 31.65
CA GLY A 74 3.61 11.28 31.93
C GLY A 74 2.95 9.90 31.82
N TRP A 75 1.75 9.80 31.24
CA TRP A 75 1.10 8.50 31.05
C TRP A 75 1.85 7.61 30.05
N SER A 76 1.82 6.30 30.28
CA SER A 76 2.35 5.30 29.35
C SER A 76 1.43 5.14 28.13
N TYR A 77 2.00 4.75 26.99
CA TYR A 77 1.24 4.57 25.75
C TYR A 77 0.14 3.51 25.89
N ALA A 78 0.39 2.42 26.65
CA ALA A 78 -0.62 1.42 26.97
C ALA A 78 -1.83 2.01 27.69
N ARG A 79 -1.58 2.86 28.71
CA ARG A 79 -2.63 3.49 29.51
C ARG A 79 -3.41 4.52 28.70
N ILE A 80 -2.73 5.30 27.86
CA ILE A 80 -3.38 6.22 26.93
C ILE A 80 -4.24 5.46 25.92
N GLY A 81 -3.74 4.34 25.38
CA GLY A 81 -4.49 3.46 24.48
C GLY A 81 -5.78 2.96 25.11
N ALA A 82 -5.70 2.44 26.33
CA ALA A 82 -6.88 2.02 27.08
C ALA A 82 -7.90 3.16 27.28
N ALA A 83 -7.43 4.37 27.60
CA ALA A 83 -8.30 5.55 27.79
C ALA A 83 -8.98 6.04 26.50
N LEU A 84 -8.36 5.80 25.34
CA LEU A 84 -8.86 6.22 24.01
C LEU A 84 -9.52 5.07 23.23
N GLY A 85 -9.55 3.85 23.76
CA GLY A 85 -10.01 2.67 23.02
C GLY A 85 -9.10 2.32 21.81
N ARG A 86 -7.81 2.63 21.91
CA ARG A 86 -6.79 2.44 20.86
C ARG A 86 -5.71 1.46 21.33
N GLY A 87 -5.01 0.83 20.38
CA GLY A 87 -3.84 0.01 20.68
C GLY A 87 -2.63 0.87 21.05
N GLU A 88 -1.81 0.39 22.00
CA GLU A 88 -0.58 1.05 22.46
C GLU A 88 0.33 1.50 21.32
N THR A 89 0.63 0.60 20.38
CA THR A 89 1.49 0.88 19.22
C THR A 89 0.92 2.00 18.35
N GLY A 90 -0.41 2.05 18.19
CA GLY A 90 -1.08 3.10 17.42
C GLY A 90 -0.97 4.47 18.09
N VAL A 91 -1.05 4.52 19.43
CA VAL A 91 -0.83 5.75 20.20
C VAL A 91 0.62 6.21 20.08
N ALA A 92 1.58 5.30 20.24
CA ALA A 92 3.00 5.61 20.13
C ALA A 92 3.37 6.16 18.74
N ASP A 93 2.94 5.49 17.66
CA ASP A 93 3.16 5.96 16.28
C ASP A 93 2.48 7.31 16.03
N ARG A 94 1.25 7.52 16.52
CA ARG A 94 0.56 8.80 16.31
C ARG A 94 1.26 9.95 17.02
N ILE A 95 1.57 9.80 18.30
CA ILE A 95 2.27 10.84 19.08
C ILE A 95 3.61 11.15 18.42
N ALA A 96 4.38 10.12 18.01
CA ALA A 96 5.65 10.32 17.32
C ALA A 96 5.49 11.15 16.03
N ARG A 97 4.45 10.91 15.23
CA ARG A 97 4.18 11.69 14.01
C ARG A 97 3.77 13.14 14.29
N LEU A 98 3.11 13.40 15.41
CA LEU A 98 2.68 14.73 15.82
C LEU A 98 3.83 15.56 16.39
N THR A 99 4.77 14.92 17.10
CA THR A 99 5.86 15.61 17.79
C THR A 99 7.18 15.60 17.03
N ALA A 100 7.41 14.64 16.14
CA ALA A 100 8.65 14.59 15.37
C ALA A 100 8.63 15.62 14.23
N PRO A 101 9.77 16.33 14.00
CA PRO A 101 9.89 17.14 12.81
C PRO A 101 9.74 16.25 11.57
N ARG A 102 9.06 16.74 10.53
CA ARG A 102 8.90 16.01 9.28
C ARG A 102 10.29 15.72 8.72
N ALA A 103 10.69 14.46 8.71
CA ALA A 103 11.97 14.07 8.13
C ALA A 103 12.04 14.57 6.67
N PRO A 104 13.18 15.15 6.24
CA PRO A 104 13.36 15.51 4.85
C PRO A 104 13.22 14.25 3.98
N LYS A 105 12.65 14.40 2.78
CA LYS A 105 12.60 13.30 1.82
C LYS A 105 14.04 12.93 1.44
N VAL A 106 14.57 11.85 1.98
CA VAL A 106 15.85 11.30 1.55
C VAL A 106 15.64 10.76 0.13
N VAL A 107 16.21 11.42 -0.87
CA VAL A 107 16.29 10.86 -2.22
C VAL A 107 17.31 9.72 -2.14
N PRO A 108 16.93 8.46 -2.39
CA PRO A 108 17.89 7.37 -2.39
C PRO A 108 18.98 7.65 -3.43
N PRO A 109 20.24 7.25 -3.19
CA PRO A 109 21.28 7.38 -4.20
C PRO A 109 20.81 6.69 -5.49
N PRO A 110 21.16 7.23 -6.67
CA PRO A 110 20.73 6.64 -7.93
C PRO A 110 21.19 5.19 -7.98
N ALA A 111 20.24 4.26 -8.13
CA ALA A 111 20.56 2.86 -8.34
C ALA A 111 21.47 2.75 -9.58
N GLY A 112 22.56 1.98 -9.49
CA GLY A 112 23.46 1.80 -10.61
C GLY A 112 24.88 1.41 -10.23
N LYS A 113 25.70 1.20 -11.26
CA LYS A 113 27.15 1.02 -11.14
C LYS A 113 27.84 1.58 -12.37
N LYS A 114 29.14 1.87 -12.26
CA LYS A 114 29.98 2.22 -13.41
C LYS A 114 30.05 1.04 -14.38
N ARG A 115 29.75 1.28 -15.65
CA ARG A 115 29.86 0.33 -16.76
C ARG A 115 30.55 1.02 -17.94
N MET A 116 31.15 0.23 -18.82
CA MET A 116 31.73 0.75 -20.05
C MET A 116 30.65 0.95 -21.12
N CYS A 117 30.75 2.09 -21.82
CA CYS A 117 29.97 2.40 -23.00
C CYS A 117 30.32 1.42 -24.13
N LEU A 118 29.32 0.84 -24.80
CA LEU A 118 29.56 -0.10 -25.91
C LEU A 118 29.97 0.60 -27.22
N MET A 119 29.74 1.90 -27.36
CA MET A 119 30.20 2.67 -28.53
C MET A 119 31.63 3.20 -28.35
N CYS A 120 31.86 4.01 -27.31
CA CYS A 120 33.16 4.70 -27.15
C CYS A 120 34.10 4.07 -26.11
N GLY A 121 33.69 2.98 -25.44
CA GLY A 121 34.50 2.30 -24.41
C GLY A 121 34.67 3.06 -23.09
N LYS A 122 34.22 4.32 -22.99
CA LYS A 122 34.40 5.14 -21.77
C LYS A 122 33.50 4.67 -20.63
N GLY A 123 33.99 4.78 -19.41
CA GLY A 123 33.24 4.47 -18.20
C GLY A 123 32.11 5.49 -17.96
N MET A 124 30.91 5.00 -17.67
CA MET A 124 29.73 5.83 -17.37
C MET A 124 28.87 5.21 -16.27
N TRP A 125 28.09 6.03 -15.58
CA TRP A 125 27.10 5.53 -14.64
C TRP A 125 25.91 4.91 -15.39
N SER A 126 25.49 3.73 -14.97
CA SER A 126 24.40 3.00 -15.61
C SER A 126 23.44 2.47 -14.54
N SER A 127 22.17 2.87 -14.65
CA SER A 127 21.12 2.52 -13.68
C SER A 127 20.60 1.10 -13.84
N HIS A 128 20.69 0.52 -15.04
CA HIS A 128 20.32 -0.87 -15.34
C HIS A 128 21.21 -1.47 -16.44
N PRO A 129 21.34 -2.82 -16.54
CA PRO A 129 22.23 -3.48 -17.50
C PRO A 129 22.03 -3.11 -18.98
N GLY A 130 20.84 -2.63 -19.35
CA GLY A 130 20.54 -2.16 -20.72
C GLY A 130 21.01 -0.74 -21.04
N GLN A 131 21.27 0.11 -20.03
CA GLN A 131 21.84 1.45 -20.26
C GLN A 131 23.34 1.30 -20.52
N ARG A 132 23.70 0.98 -21.77
CA ARG A 132 25.07 0.66 -22.19
C ARG A 132 25.70 1.65 -23.16
N ILE A 133 24.99 2.69 -23.55
CA ILE A 133 25.53 3.82 -24.32
C ILE A 133 25.49 5.09 -23.46
N CYS A 134 26.59 5.84 -23.41
CA CYS A 134 26.69 7.09 -22.65
C CYS A 134 25.92 8.21 -23.33
N LEU A 135 25.53 9.24 -22.56
CA LEU A 135 24.74 10.37 -23.08
C LEU A 135 25.40 11.00 -24.33
N PRO A 136 26.72 11.30 -24.36
CA PRO A 136 27.35 11.84 -25.57
C PRO A 136 27.19 10.94 -26.80
N CYS A 137 27.31 9.62 -26.65
CA CYS A 137 27.13 8.68 -27.76
C CYS A 137 25.66 8.46 -28.13
N LYS A 138 24.70 8.74 -27.23
CA LYS A 138 23.28 8.71 -27.57
C LYS A 138 22.85 9.89 -28.42
N ASP A 139 23.58 11.00 -28.34
CA ASP A 139 23.29 12.22 -29.08
C ASP A 139 23.89 12.23 -30.49
N THR A 140 24.72 11.24 -30.84
CA THR A 140 25.27 11.09 -32.21
C THR A 140 24.31 10.36 -33.14
N ASP A 141 24.35 10.71 -34.42
CA ASP A 141 23.52 10.09 -35.46
C ASP A 141 23.76 8.58 -35.61
N ASP A 142 25.00 8.13 -35.39
CA ASP A 142 25.40 6.71 -35.42
C ASP A 142 24.59 5.83 -34.45
N TRP A 143 24.09 6.40 -33.34
CA TRP A 143 23.23 5.69 -32.39
C TRP A 143 21.76 5.74 -32.80
N ARG A 144 21.30 6.82 -33.44
CA ARG A 144 19.90 6.98 -33.85
C ARG A 144 19.56 6.18 -35.11
N ALA A 145 20.58 5.77 -35.87
CA ALA A 145 20.47 4.98 -37.09
C ALA A 145 20.61 3.46 -36.89
N ALA A 146 20.89 2.99 -35.66
CA ALA A 146 21.07 1.59 -35.28
C ALA A 146 19.85 1.01 -34.54
#